data_AF-A0A8H6MPZ7-F1
#
_entry.id   AF-A0A8H6MPZ7-F1
#
_cell.length_a   1.000
_cell.length_b   1.000
_cell.length_c   1.000
_cell.angle_alpha   90.00
_cell.angle_beta   90.00
_cell.angle_gamma   90.00
#
_symmetry.space_group_name_H-M   'P 1'
#
loop_
_entity.id
_entity.type
_entity.pdbx_description
1 polymer ?
#
loop_
_entity_poly.entity_id
_entity_poly.type
_entity_poly.pdbx_seq_one_letter_code
_entity_poly.pdbx_strand_id
1 'polypeptide(L)'
;MPRGSPRGTTESKFDFSSDRRAIIPLNRHRWDLTLHAALAYSAETGRRLSLYLSAHSWDSRIPSAAERVSALLLGDSSDLSVPGMFPYVKGMPEVVNENTYMGLKVVNGAEFTAIDIVHPPGLRQIAISDRVSVFLGPPSGIILQSDATQGITFPYMPPNTIMLPAKGVRLNEARYGKVLRAGSAGKGRFGLFRTGLPCTPGFALTDYKAQGRTISKTLLGLYGRKPTRTTGEPGKCETPLNVAHFMEARMPDELVRGIQRLRGLSKETVARLEQGETNGQGTAASQTPRSD
;
A
#
# COMPACT_ATOMS: atom_id res chain seq x y z
N MET A 1 8.01 51.15 9.28
CA MET A 1 8.17 50.22 8.15
C MET A 1 8.97 48.99 8.62
N PRO A 2 8.34 47.93 9.13
CA PRO A 2 9.07 46.71 9.44
C PRO A 2 9.20 45.85 8.19
N ARG A 3 10.43 45.50 7.85
CA ARG A 3 10.79 44.58 6.77
C ARG A 3 10.22 43.20 7.09
N GLY A 4 9.37 42.68 6.21
CA GLY A 4 8.90 41.31 6.28
C GLY A 4 10.04 40.34 5.98
N SER A 5 10.44 39.54 6.96
CA SER A 5 11.24 38.35 6.74
C SER A 5 10.48 37.40 5.80
N PRO A 6 11.13 36.80 4.78
CA PRO A 6 10.50 35.79 3.96
C PRO A 6 10.16 34.60 4.86
N ARG A 7 8.88 34.22 4.89
CA ARG A 7 8.42 32.99 5.55
C ARG A 7 9.17 31.83 4.91
N GLY A 8 10.08 31.22 5.67
CA GLY A 8 10.78 30.02 5.25
C GLY A 8 9.76 28.96 4.85
N THR A 9 9.80 28.58 3.57
CA THR A 9 9.19 27.35 3.07
C THR A 9 9.79 26.20 3.86
N THR A 10 9.00 25.61 4.75
CA THR A 10 9.39 24.42 5.49
C THR A 10 9.41 23.26 4.50
N GLU A 11 10.58 22.95 3.96
CA GLU A 11 10.78 21.83 3.03
C GLU A 11 10.31 20.53 3.69
N SER A 12 9.46 19.78 2.98
CA SER A 12 9.22 18.37 3.28
C SER A 12 10.57 17.65 3.25
N LYS A 13 10.92 16.94 4.34
CA LYS A 13 12.18 16.19 4.46
C LYS A 13 12.38 15.12 3.37
N PHE A 14 11.30 14.75 2.68
CA PHE A 14 11.31 13.88 1.51
C PHE A 14 10.68 14.63 0.34
N ASP A 15 11.52 15.16 -0.55
CA ASP A 15 11.10 15.81 -1.77
C ASP A 15 11.07 14.81 -2.93
N PHE A 16 9.87 14.35 -3.30
CA PHE A 16 9.66 13.50 -4.47
C PHE A 16 9.26 14.30 -5.72
N SER A 17 9.30 15.64 -5.66
CA SER A 17 8.96 16.47 -6.82
C SER A 17 9.92 16.23 -7.98
N SER A 18 9.47 16.56 -9.20
CA SER A 18 10.29 16.47 -10.41
C SER A 18 10.90 15.09 -10.65
N ASP A 19 10.11 14.03 -10.45
CA ASP A 19 10.45 12.62 -10.71
C ASP A 19 11.62 12.06 -9.89
N ARG A 20 11.93 12.65 -8.73
CA ARG A 20 12.97 12.13 -7.83
C ARG A 20 12.66 10.69 -7.39
N ARG A 21 13.70 9.85 -7.38
CA ARG A 21 13.64 8.45 -6.90
C ARG A 21 14.35 8.33 -5.56
N ALA A 22 13.78 7.61 -4.61
CA ALA A 22 14.47 7.24 -3.38
C ALA A 22 15.29 5.96 -3.57
N ILE A 23 16.56 5.97 -3.21
CA ILE A 23 17.38 4.75 -3.08
C ILE A 23 17.50 4.43 -1.59
N ILE A 24 17.08 3.22 -1.20
CA ILE A 24 17.09 2.77 0.20
C ILE A 24 17.79 1.41 0.34
N PRO A 25 18.48 1.12 1.44
CA PRO A 25 19.16 -0.17 1.63
C PRO A 25 18.23 -1.30 2.07
N LEU A 26 16.97 -1.02 2.45
CA LEU A 26 16.04 -2.04 2.97
C LEU A 26 14.61 -1.85 2.42
N ASN A 27 14.01 -2.95 1.96
CA ASN A 27 12.64 -2.97 1.44
C ASN A 27 11.57 -2.55 2.45
N ARG A 28 11.82 -2.70 3.76
CA ARG A 28 10.80 -2.48 4.80
C ARG A 28 10.27 -1.04 4.87
N HIS A 29 11.05 -0.04 4.45
CA HIS A 29 10.61 1.36 4.43
C HIS A 29 10.06 1.79 3.06
N ARG A 30 10.08 0.89 2.06
CA ARG A 30 9.63 1.19 0.72
C ARG A 30 8.16 1.59 0.72
N TRP A 31 7.33 0.87 1.46
CA TRP A 31 5.89 1.15 1.56
C TRP A 31 5.61 2.60 1.94
N ASP A 32 6.17 3.05 3.06
CA ASP A 32 5.97 4.38 3.62
C ASP A 32 6.44 5.48 2.65
N LEU A 33 7.64 5.31 2.07
CA LEU A 33 8.19 6.25 1.09
C LEU A 33 7.36 6.30 -0.19
N THR A 34 6.86 5.15 -0.62
CA THR A 34 6.11 5.04 -1.88
C THR A 34 4.73 5.68 -1.76
N LEU A 35 4.08 5.55 -0.60
CA LEU A 35 2.84 6.26 -0.31
C LEU A 35 3.05 7.79 -0.30
N HIS A 36 4.14 8.26 0.33
CA HIS A 36 4.49 9.68 0.33
C HIS A 36 4.79 10.20 -1.07
N ALA A 37 5.52 9.44 -1.87
CA ALA A 37 5.81 9.80 -3.24
C ALA A 37 4.54 9.85 -4.10
N ALA A 38 3.61 8.91 -3.92
CA ALA A 38 2.32 8.94 -4.61
C ALA A 38 1.48 10.17 -4.21
N LEU A 39 1.50 10.57 -2.93
CA LEU A 39 0.86 11.80 -2.47
C LEU A 39 1.49 13.06 -3.09
N ALA A 40 2.82 13.12 -3.11
CA ALA A 40 3.55 14.23 -3.73
C ALA A 40 3.25 14.32 -5.25
N TYR A 41 3.29 13.18 -5.94
CA TYR A 41 2.98 13.08 -7.37
C TYR A 41 1.52 13.48 -7.67
N SER A 42 0.56 13.08 -6.81
CA SER A 42 -0.84 13.51 -6.89
C SER A 42 -0.97 15.03 -6.76
N ALA A 43 -0.24 15.64 -5.82
CA ALA A 43 -0.24 17.10 -5.64
C ALA A 43 0.39 17.84 -6.82
N GLU A 44 1.51 17.35 -7.35
CA GLU A 44 2.25 17.97 -8.48
C GLU A 44 1.48 17.87 -9.79
N THR A 45 0.84 16.73 -10.05
CA THR A 45 0.08 16.50 -11.30
C THR A 45 -1.37 16.94 -11.23
N GLY A 46 -1.88 17.29 -10.04
CA GLY A 46 -3.29 17.56 -9.80
C GLY A 46 -4.20 16.34 -9.96
N ARG A 47 -3.63 15.12 -10.09
CA ARG A 47 -4.38 13.88 -10.31
C ARG A 47 -4.78 13.26 -8.97
N ARG A 48 -5.92 12.57 -8.95
CA ARG A 48 -6.44 11.90 -7.75
C ARG A 48 -5.57 10.70 -7.34
N LEU A 49 -5.23 10.62 -6.06
CA LEU A 49 -4.71 9.42 -5.42
C LEU A 49 -5.83 8.45 -5.10
N SER A 50 -5.69 7.22 -5.58
CA SER A 50 -6.58 6.09 -5.30
C SER A 50 -5.82 5.03 -4.50
N LEU A 51 -6.35 4.64 -3.35
CA LEU A 51 -5.78 3.59 -2.50
C LEU A 51 -6.65 2.34 -2.64
N TYR A 52 -6.12 1.28 -3.23
CA TYR A 52 -6.80 -0.01 -3.34
C TYR A 52 -6.39 -0.91 -2.19
N LEU A 53 -7.36 -1.43 -1.43
CA LEU A 53 -7.09 -2.38 -0.35
C LEU A 53 -7.03 -3.80 -0.92
N SER A 54 -5.94 -4.52 -0.66
CA SER A 54 -5.88 -5.94 -1.04
C SER A 54 -6.92 -6.75 -0.27
N ALA A 55 -7.55 -7.72 -0.93
CA ALA A 55 -8.48 -8.63 -0.30
C ALA A 55 -7.72 -9.67 0.52
N HIS A 56 -8.23 -9.99 1.71
CA HIS A 56 -7.62 -10.92 2.64
C HIS A 56 -8.63 -11.99 3.03
N SER A 57 -8.33 -13.24 2.69
CA SER A 57 -9.11 -14.43 3.10
C SER A 57 -8.31 -15.27 4.09
N TRP A 58 -8.98 -15.79 5.11
CA TRP A 58 -8.37 -16.52 6.23
C TRP A 58 -9.03 -17.89 6.31
N ASP A 59 -8.26 -18.95 6.12
CA ASP A 59 -8.80 -20.32 6.03
C ASP A 59 -9.01 -21.00 7.38
N SER A 60 -8.30 -20.57 8.43
CA SER A 60 -8.20 -21.34 9.67
C SER A 60 -9.04 -20.78 10.80
N ARG A 61 -9.29 -19.46 10.82
CA ARG A 61 -10.06 -18.78 11.86
C ARG A 61 -10.40 -17.34 11.49
N ILE A 62 -11.31 -16.76 12.26
CA ILE A 62 -11.56 -15.32 12.25
C ILE A 62 -10.31 -14.60 12.82
N PRO A 63 -9.70 -13.66 12.07
CA PRO A 63 -8.57 -12.89 12.55
C PRO A 63 -8.99 -11.88 13.62
N SER A 64 -8.08 -11.48 14.50
CA SER A 64 -8.32 -10.34 15.39
C SER A 64 -8.25 -9.01 14.61
N ALA A 65 -8.74 -7.91 15.20
CA ALA A 65 -8.62 -6.60 14.59
C ALA A 65 -7.15 -6.20 14.37
N ALA A 66 -6.27 -6.49 15.33
CA ALA A 66 -4.84 -6.24 15.21
C ALA A 66 -4.22 -7.04 14.06
N GLU A 67 -4.59 -8.31 13.90
CA GLU A 67 -4.08 -9.14 12.79
C GLU A 67 -4.56 -8.64 11.43
N ARG A 68 -5.81 -8.16 11.33
CA ARG A 68 -6.32 -7.51 10.10
C ARG A 68 -5.52 -6.25 9.76
N VAL A 69 -5.25 -5.40 10.75
CA VAL A 69 -4.45 -4.18 10.57
C VAL A 69 -3.03 -4.53 10.16
N SER A 70 -2.39 -5.48 10.84
CA SER A 70 -1.04 -5.94 10.50
C SER A 70 -0.98 -6.55 9.09
N ALA A 71 -2.00 -7.31 8.68
CA ALA A 71 -2.09 -7.84 7.33
C ALA A 71 -2.24 -6.73 6.29
N LEU A 72 -2.99 -5.67 6.58
CA LEU A 72 -3.15 -4.54 5.68
C LEU A 72 -1.87 -3.70 5.54
N LEU A 73 -1.16 -3.49 6.65
CA LEU A 73 0.09 -2.70 6.71
C LEU A 73 1.32 -3.50 6.25
N LEU A 74 1.21 -4.83 6.15
CA LEU A 74 2.28 -5.65 5.62
C LEU A 74 2.43 -5.40 4.11
N GLY A 75 3.44 -4.60 3.77
CA GLY A 75 3.88 -4.33 2.40
C GLY A 75 4.42 -5.56 1.67
N ASP A 76 5.04 -5.32 0.53
CA ASP A 76 5.61 -6.36 -0.31
C ASP A 76 7.07 -6.68 0.04
N SER A 77 7.51 -7.89 -0.29
CA SER A 77 8.90 -8.33 -0.14
C SER A 77 9.24 -9.38 -1.20
N SER A 78 10.46 -9.94 -1.13
CA SER A 78 10.96 -10.88 -2.14
C SER A 78 10.11 -12.14 -2.33
N ASP A 79 9.31 -12.50 -1.34
CA ASP A 79 8.43 -13.66 -1.26
C ASP A 79 6.95 -13.31 -1.10
N LEU A 80 6.62 -12.01 -1.17
CA LEU A 80 5.25 -11.50 -1.10
C LEU A 80 5.12 -10.39 -2.13
N SER A 81 4.72 -10.77 -3.34
CA SER A 81 4.66 -9.85 -4.48
C SER A 81 3.49 -8.87 -4.43
N VAL A 82 2.44 -9.20 -3.67
CA VAL A 82 1.24 -8.36 -3.52
C VAL A 82 1.29 -7.62 -2.18
N PRO A 83 1.35 -6.27 -2.16
CA PRO A 83 1.30 -5.49 -0.93
C PRO A 83 -0.11 -5.52 -0.31
N GLY A 84 -0.23 -5.20 0.98
CA GLY A 84 -1.53 -5.15 1.67
C GLY A 84 -2.45 -4.02 1.19
N MET A 85 -1.87 -2.96 0.64
CA MET A 85 -2.55 -1.85 0.00
C MET A 85 -1.76 -1.43 -1.25
N PHE A 86 -2.43 -0.80 -2.21
CA PHE A 86 -1.80 -0.33 -3.43
C PHE A 86 -2.22 1.13 -3.70
N PRO A 87 -1.31 2.11 -3.51
CA PRO A 87 -1.56 3.47 -3.95
C PRO A 87 -1.47 3.54 -5.47
N TYR A 88 -2.28 4.41 -6.06
CA TYR A 88 -2.35 4.63 -7.49
C TYR A 88 -2.59 6.10 -7.80
N VAL A 89 -1.77 6.65 -8.69
CA VAL A 89 -2.02 7.90 -9.39
C VAL A 89 -1.72 7.65 -10.86
N LYS A 90 -2.65 8.01 -11.74
CA LYS A 90 -2.45 7.84 -13.18
C LYS A 90 -1.17 8.54 -13.62
N GLY A 91 -0.35 7.87 -14.41
CA GLY A 91 0.94 8.35 -14.94
C GLY A 91 2.15 8.08 -14.05
N MET A 92 1.95 7.55 -12.85
CA MET A 92 3.06 7.29 -11.96
C MET A 92 3.83 6.03 -12.37
N PRO A 93 5.11 5.91 -11.98
CA PRO A 93 5.92 4.75 -12.28
C PRO A 93 5.53 3.57 -11.41
N GLU A 94 5.60 2.37 -11.98
CA GLU A 94 5.29 1.09 -11.35
C GLU A 94 6.41 0.11 -11.59
N VAL A 95 6.73 -0.69 -10.57
CA VAL A 95 7.70 -1.77 -10.64
C VAL A 95 6.98 -3.09 -10.39
N VAL A 96 7.13 -4.00 -11.35
CA VAL A 96 6.56 -5.35 -11.25
C VAL A 96 7.36 -6.16 -10.23
N ASN A 97 6.69 -6.91 -9.36
CA ASN A 97 7.33 -7.62 -8.25
C ASN A 97 7.66 -9.09 -8.55
N GLU A 98 7.20 -9.62 -9.68
CA GLU A 98 7.42 -11.02 -10.07
C GLU A 98 7.43 -11.20 -11.59
N ASN A 99 7.92 -12.36 -12.04
CA ASN A 99 7.90 -12.69 -13.45
C ASN A 99 6.49 -13.13 -13.86
N THR A 100 5.84 -12.34 -14.71
CA THR A 100 4.45 -12.61 -15.15
C THR A 100 4.42 -12.98 -16.63
N TYR A 101 4.90 -12.09 -17.51
CA TYR A 101 4.93 -12.29 -18.96
C TYR A 101 6.35 -12.07 -19.47
N MET A 102 7.20 -13.10 -19.35
CA MET A 102 8.62 -12.99 -19.71
C MET A 102 8.83 -12.63 -21.18
N GLY A 103 8.03 -13.21 -22.09
CA GLY A 103 8.07 -12.89 -23.52
C GLY A 103 7.67 -11.45 -23.84
N LEU A 104 6.93 -10.78 -22.95
CA LEU A 104 6.51 -9.38 -23.06
C LEU A 104 7.29 -8.46 -22.11
N LYS A 105 8.42 -8.94 -21.58
CA LYS A 105 9.32 -8.23 -20.64
C LYS A 105 8.63 -7.74 -19.37
N VAL A 106 7.50 -8.32 -18.98
CA VAL A 106 6.84 -8.08 -17.69
C VAL A 106 7.47 -9.02 -16.66
N VAL A 107 8.61 -8.58 -16.13
CA VAL A 107 9.48 -9.34 -15.22
C VAL A 107 9.71 -8.62 -13.91
N ASN A 108 10.15 -9.33 -12.87
CA ASN A 108 10.47 -8.73 -11.58
C ASN A 108 11.50 -7.61 -11.73
N GLY A 109 11.17 -6.42 -11.24
CA GLY A 109 12.01 -5.23 -11.32
C GLY A 109 11.83 -4.39 -12.59
N ALA A 110 11.04 -4.87 -13.58
CA ALA A 110 10.70 -4.09 -14.75
C ALA A 110 9.84 -2.89 -14.37
N GLU A 111 10.15 -1.74 -14.97
CA GLU A 111 9.49 -0.47 -14.68
C GLU A 111 8.55 -0.09 -15.83
N PHE A 112 7.37 0.40 -15.46
CA PHE A 112 6.32 0.82 -16.38
C PHE A 112 5.71 2.14 -15.89
N THR A 113 4.99 2.81 -16.77
CA THR A 113 4.08 3.90 -16.43
C THR A 113 2.68 3.36 -16.28
N ALA A 114 2.00 3.69 -15.19
CA ALA A 114 0.62 3.31 -14.95
C ALA A 114 -0.34 4.18 -15.76
N ILE A 115 -1.13 3.58 -16.64
CA ILE A 115 -2.03 4.31 -17.55
C ILE A 115 -3.47 4.27 -17.07
N ASP A 116 -3.92 3.13 -16.54
CA ASP A 116 -5.27 2.99 -16.02
C ASP A 116 -5.44 1.81 -15.05
N ILE A 117 -6.60 1.76 -14.38
CA ILE A 117 -7.00 0.65 -13.51
C ILE A 117 -8.30 0.03 -14.02
N VAL A 118 -8.28 -1.30 -14.18
CA VAL A 118 -9.48 -2.07 -14.50
C VAL A 118 -10.19 -2.43 -13.20
N HIS A 119 -11.39 -1.92 -13.01
CA HIS A 119 -12.21 -2.16 -11.82
C HIS A 119 -13.12 -3.38 -12.03
N PRO A 120 -13.26 -4.26 -11.01
CA PRO A 120 -14.32 -5.24 -11.04
C PRO A 120 -15.69 -4.55 -10.86
N PRO A 121 -16.77 -5.15 -11.38
CA PRO A 121 -18.12 -4.63 -11.16
C PRO A 121 -18.43 -4.46 -9.67
N GLY A 122 -19.01 -3.32 -9.29
CA GLY A 122 -19.47 -3.07 -7.92
C GLY A 122 -18.35 -2.76 -6.91
N LEU A 123 -17.11 -2.49 -7.32
CA LEU A 123 -16.05 -2.11 -6.39
C LEU A 123 -16.41 -0.82 -5.64
N ARG A 124 -16.54 -0.92 -4.31
CA ARG A 124 -16.95 0.22 -3.48
C ARG A 124 -15.81 1.22 -3.32
N GLN A 125 -16.08 2.46 -3.69
CA GLN A 125 -15.21 3.61 -3.46
C GLN A 125 -15.71 4.45 -2.28
N ILE A 126 -14.78 4.90 -1.44
CA ILE A 126 -15.00 5.93 -0.43
C ILE A 126 -14.16 7.16 -0.82
N ALA A 127 -14.84 8.22 -1.24
CA ALA A 127 -14.19 9.51 -1.49
C ALA A 127 -13.85 10.18 -0.15
N ILE A 128 -12.56 10.31 0.13
CA ILE A 128 -12.06 10.93 1.35
C ILE A 128 -12.04 12.44 1.18
N SER A 129 -11.48 12.88 0.05
CA SER A 129 -11.52 14.25 -0.48
C SER A 129 -11.74 14.21 -1.99
N ASP A 130 -11.74 15.37 -2.63
CA ASP A 130 -11.66 15.53 -4.08
C ASP A 130 -10.42 14.87 -4.70
N ARG A 131 -9.30 14.84 -3.96
CA ARG A 131 -8.00 14.31 -4.40
C ARG A 131 -7.64 12.93 -3.87
N VAL A 132 -8.35 12.40 -2.88
CA VAL A 132 -8.04 11.08 -2.29
C VAL A 132 -9.27 10.19 -2.25
N SER A 133 -9.13 8.96 -2.74
CA SER A 133 -10.17 7.92 -2.69
C SER A 133 -9.61 6.60 -2.19
N VAL A 134 -10.43 5.85 -1.48
CA VAL A 134 -10.11 4.49 -1.01
C VAL A 134 -11.08 3.51 -1.65
N PHE A 135 -10.57 2.46 -2.27
CA PHE A 135 -11.35 1.38 -2.85
C PHE A 135 -11.28 0.15 -1.93
N LEU A 136 -12.45 -0.34 -1.53
CA LEU A 136 -12.60 -1.47 -0.60
C LEU A 136 -12.46 -2.81 -1.32
N GLY A 137 -11.28 -3.05 -1.91
CA GLY A 137 -10.95 -4.28 -2.60
C GLY A 137 -9.90 -4.04 -3.68
N PRO A 138 -9.29 -5.14 -4.18
CA PRO A 138 -8.31 -5.04 -5.24
C PRO A 138 -9.00 -4.72 -6.58
N PRO A 139 -8.31 -4.03 -7.49
CA PRO A 139 -8.77 -3.92 -8.86
C PRO A 139 -8.66 -5.28 -9.57
N SER A 140 -9.26 -5.41 -10.75
CA SER A 140 -9.09 -6.57 -11.62
C SER A 140 -7.70 -6.60 -12.25
N GLY A 141 -7.11 -5.43 -12.49
CA GLY A 141 -5.76 -5.28 -13.00
C GLY A 141 -5.36 -3.83 -13.22
N ILE A 142 -4.12 -3.63 -13.60
CA ILE A 142 -3.53 -2.33 -13.93
C ILE A 142 -3.05 -2.34 -15.39
N ILE A 143 -3.31 -1.25 -16.11
CA ILE A 143 -2.82 -1.04 -17.48
C ILE A 143 -1.50 -0.30 -17.41
N LEU A 144 -0.48 -0.90 -18.00
CA LEU A 144 0.92 -0.48 -17.94
C LEU A 144 1.46 -0.19 -19.34
N GLN A 145 2.36 0.79 -19.43
CA GLN A 145 3.04 1.18 -20.66
C GLN A 145 4.54 1.35 -20.42
N SER A 146 5.37 0.92 -21.35
CA SER A 146 6.81 1.20 -21.38
C SER A 146 7.34 1.10 -22.81
N ASP A 147 8.63 1.39 -23.01
CA ASP A 147 9.26 1.18 -24.32
C ASP A 147 9.21 -0.29 -24.75
N ALA A 148 9.20 -1.22 -23.78
CA ALA A 148 9.08 -2.65 -24.04
C ALA A 148 7.70 -3.04 -24.61
N THR A 149 6.66 -2.22 -24.41
CA THR A 149 5.32 -2.48 -24.94
C THR A 149 5.08 -1.83 -26.30
N GLN A 150 6.05 -1.12 -26.88
CA GLN A 150 5.91 -0.52 -28.21
C GLN A 150 5.63 -1.58 -29.28
N GLY A 151 4.68 -1.29 -30.15
CA GLY A 151 4.23 -2.20 -31.22
C GLY A 151 3.27 -3.29 -30.75
N ILE A 152 3.02 -3.43 -29.45
CA ILE A 152 2.05 -4.40 -28.92
C ILE A 152 0.65 -3.81 -29.00
N THR A 153 -0.29 -4.56 -29.57
CA THR A 153 -1.71 -4.21 -29.60
C THR A 153 -2.54 -5.42 -29.21
N PHE A 154 -3.45 -5.24 -28.27
CA PHE A 154 -4.44 -6.23 -27.88
C PHE A 154 -5.84 -5.69 -28.17
N PRO A 155 -6.81 -6.55 -28.57
CA PRO A 155 -8.20 -6.13 -28.71
C PRO A 155 -8.71 -5.48 -27.42
N TYR A 156 -9.45 -4.38 -27.57
CA TYR A 156 -10.08 -3.64 -26.46
C TYR A 156 -9.13 -3.02 -25.42
N MET A 157 -7.82 -2.96 -25.70
CA MET A 157 -6.86 -2.22 -24.89
C MET A 157 -6.20 -1.09 -25.69
N PRO A 158 -5.75 -0.01 -25.03
CA PRO A 158 -4.96 1.01 -25.69
C PRO A 158 -3.70 0.42 -26.33
N PRO A 159 -3.26 0.92 -27.49
CA PRO A 159 -2.05 0.44 -28.15
C PRO A 159 -0.83 0.72 -27.28
N ASN A 160 0.20 -0.11 -27.44
CA ASN A 160 1.43 -0.05 -26.66
C ASN A 160 1.23 -0.23 -25.16
N THR A 161 0.18 -0.94 -24.73
CA THR A 161 -0.08 -1.22 -23.32
C THR A 161 -0.21 -2.71 -23.04
N ILE A 162 -0.01 -3.08 -21.78
CA ILE A 162 -0.21 -4.42 -21.26
C ILE A 162 -1.02 -4.35 -19.97
N MET A 163 -1.91 -5.31 -19.76
CA MET A 163 -2.60 -5.44 -18.48
C MET A 163 -1.83 -6.39 -17.58
N LEU A 164 -1.55 -5.96 -16.35
CA LEU A 164 -1.10 -6.82 -15.26
C LEU A 164 -2.30 -7.13 -14.36
N PRO A 165 -2.82 -8.37 -14.35
CA PRO A 165 -3.97 -8.73 -13.54
C PRO A 165 -3.63 -8.79 -12.04
N ALA A 166 -4.63 -8.56 -11.20
CA ALA A 166 -4.52 -8.90 -9.79
C ALA A 166 -4.38 -10.41 -9.61
N LYS A 167 -3.65 -10.82 -8.58
CA LYS A 167 -3.40 -12.23 -8.26
C LYS A 167 -3.62 -12.53 -6.80
N GLY A 168 -3.92 -13.80 -6.52
CA GLY A 168 -3.89 -14.37 -5.17
C GLY A 168 -2.50 -14.88 -4.81
N VAL A 169 -2.07 -14.66 -3.57
CA VAL A 169 -0.83 -15.20 -2.99
C VAL A 169 -1.12 -15.69 -1.58
N ARG A 170 -0.58 -16.87 -1.23
CA ARG A 170 -0.61 -17.37 0.14
C ARG A 170 0.58 -16.82 0.91
N LEU A 171 0.34 -16.25 2.09
CA LEU A 171 1.42 -15.72 2.90
C LEU A 171 2.20 -16.84 3.58
N ASN A 172 3.53 -16.69 3.62
CA ASN A 172 4.41 -17.62 4.31
C ASN A 172 4.29 -17.43 5.84
N GLU A 173 3.70 -18.41 6.52
CA GLU A 173 3.44 -18.32 7.95
C GLU A 173 4.72 -18.25 8.80
N ALA A 174 5.76 -18.98 8.39
CA ALA A 174 7.02 -19.02 9.13
C ALA A 174 7.72 -17.65 9.12
N ARG A 175 7.56 -16.89 8.03
CA ARG A 175 8.18 -15.57 7.89
C ARG A 175 7.35 -14.45 8.50
N TYR A 176 6.05 -14.42 8.23
CA TYR A 176 5.20 -13.29 8.62
C TYR A 176 4.40 -13.51 9.91
N GLY A 177 4.37 -14.72 10.46
CA GLY A 177 3.58 -15.04 11.65
C GLY A 177 3.88 -14.12 12.84
N LYS A 178 5.16 -13.76 13.06
CA LYS A 178 5.56 -12.83 14.14
C LYS A 178 5.03 -11.41 13.92
N VAL A 179 5.12 -10.90 12.68
CA VAL A 179 4.68 -9.54 12.33
C VAL A 179 3.15 -9.45 12.41
N LEU A 180 2.46 -10.45 11.87
CA LEU A 180 1.00 -10.48 11.87
C LEU A 180 0.42 -10.64 13.27
N ARG A 181 1.14 -11.30 14.19
CA ARG A 181 0.72 -11.56 15.57
C ARG A 181 1.45 -10.72 16.61
N ALA A 182 2.01 -9.56 16.24
CA ALA A 182 2.61 -8.67 17.24
C ALA A 182 1.56 -8.33 18.31
N GLY A 183 1.66 -8.94 19.50
CA GLY A 183 0.70 -8.83 20.60
C GLY A 183 -0.35 -9.96 20.74
N SER A 184 -0.27 -11.05 19.96
CA SER A 184 -1.18 -12.21 20.02
C SER A 184 -0.39 -13.50 20.32
N ALA A 185 -0.74 -14.20 21.40
CA ALA A 185 -0.14 -15.48 21.80
C ALA A 185 -0.66 -16.69 20.99
N GLY A 186 -1.40 -16.45 19.90
CA GLY A 186 -2.08 -17.49 19.14
C GLY A 186 -1.11 -18.51 18.51
N LYS A 187 -1.09 -19.72 19.06
CA LYS A 187 -0.44 -20.90 18.48
C LYS A 187 -1.41 -21.59 17.51
N GLY A 188 -1.28 -21.31 16.22
CA GLY A 188 -2.10 -21.96 15.18
C GLY A 188 -1.61 -21.58 13.78
N ARG A 189 -2.10 -22.27 12.74
CA ARG A 189 -1.96 -21.80 11.35
C ARG A 189 -2.94 -20.65 11.14
N PHE A 190 -2.58 -19.63 10.36
CA PHE A 190 -3.48 -18.49 10.07
C PHE A 190 -3.97 -18.47 8.62
N GLY A 191 -3.25 -19.16 7.74
CA GLY A 191 -3.60 -19.43 6.35
C GLY A 191 -4.24 -18.27 5.61
N LEU A 192 -3.51 -17.17 5.60
CA LEU A 192 -3.89 -15.94 4.92
C LEU A 192 -3.59 -16.04 3.43
N PHE A 193 -4.63 -15.85 2.63
CA PHE A 193 -4.54 -15.58 1.21
C PHE A 193 -4.80 -14.10 0.95
N ARG A 194 -3.91 -13.47 0.20
CA ARG A 194 -4.02 -12.06 -0.20
C ARG A 194 -4.23 -11.96 -1.70
N THR A 195 -5.21 -11.17 -2.12
CA THR A 195 -5.45 -10.86 -3.54
C THR A 195 -5.26 -9.38 -3.82
N GLY A 196 -4.46 -9.05 -4.83
CA GLY A 196 -4.13 -7.67 -5.21
C GLY A 196 -3.13 -7.61 -6.36
N LEU A 197 -2.65 -6.40 -6.67
CA LEU A 197 -1.72 -6.19 -7.79
C LEU A 197 -0.30 -6.63 -7.41
N PRO A 198 0.39 -7.41 -8.27
CA PRO A 198 1.77 -7.85 -8.02
C PRO A 198 2.80 -6.82 -8.49
N CYS A 199 2.56 -5.55 -8.17
CA CYS A 199 3.46 -4.44 -8.45
C CYS A 199 3.41 -3.41 -7.32
N THR A 200 4.38 -2.50 -7.33
CA THR A 200 4.45 -1.39 -6.40
C THR A 200 4.95 -0.14 -7.11
N PRO A 201 4.58 1.06 -6.63
CA PRO A 201 5.03 2.26 -7.33
C PRO A 201 6.56 2.40 -7.28
N GLY A 202 7.12 2.79 -8.42
CA GLY A 202 8.54 2.81 -8.70
C GLY A 202 9.32 3.98 -8.10
N PHE A 203 8.75 4.71 -7.15
CA PHE A 203 9.39 5.88 -6.55
C PHE A 203 10.55 5.53 -5.61
N ALA A 204 10.57 4.33 -5.04
CA ALA A 204 11.61 3.89 -4.12
C ALA A 204 12.20 2.54 -4.56
N LEU A 205 13.52 2.52 -4.73
CA LEU A 205 14.31 1.37 -5.16
C LEU A 205 15.28 0.96 -4.07
N THR A 206 15.61 -0.32 -3.99
CA THR A 206 16.73 -0.72 -3.15
C THR A 206 18.05 -0.35 -3.79
N ASP A 207 19.09 -0.13 -2.98
CA ASP A 207 20.49 0.00 -3.44
C ASP A 207 20.88 -1.10 -4.45
N TYR A 208 20.54 -2.35 -4.14
CA TYR A 208 20.74 -3.48 -5.04
C TYR A 208 19.97 -3.34 -6.37
N LYS A 209 18.71 -2.88 -6.34
CA LYS A 209 17.89 -2.71 -7.55
C LYS A 209 18.27 -1.46 -8.36
N ALA A 210 18.95 -0.50 -7.75
CA ALA A 210 19.46 0.69 -8.40
C ALA A 210 20.82 0.46 -9.09
N GLN A 211 21.54 -0.61 -8.73
CA GLN A 211 22.83 -0.93 -9.34
C GLN A 211 22.69 -1.10 -10.87
N GLY A 212 23.52 -0.39 -11.63
CA GLY A 212 23.50 -0.42 -13.09
C GLY A 212 22.42 0.44 -13.76
N ARG A 213 21.64 1.21 -12.98
CA ARG A 213 20.67 2.19 -13.51
C ARG A 213 21.24 3.59 -13.51
N THR A 214 20.88 4.38 -14.53
CA THR A 214 21.09 5.83 -14.53
C THR A 214 19.86 6.52 -13.95
N ILE A 215 20.01 7.17 -12.79
CA ILE A 215 18.92 7.89 -12.12
C ILE A 215 19.32 9.36 -12.00
N SER A 216 18.61 10.24 -12.70
CA SER A 216 18.97 11.66 -12.85
C SER A 216 18.86 12.46 -11.55
N LYS A 217 17.84 12.16 -10.72
CA LYS A 217 17.61 12.84 -9.44
C LYS A 217 17.25 11.81 -8.36
N THR A 218 18.04 11.77 -7.30
CA THR A 218 17.92 10.73 -6.28
C THR A 218 17.87 11.33 -4.87
N LEU A 219 16.98 10.79 -4.04
CA LEU A 219 17.07 10.89 -2.58
C LEU A 219 17.77 9.64 -2.05
N LEU A 220 18.97 9.80 -1.48
CA LEU A 220 19.72 8.67 -0.95
C LEU A 220 19.43 8.48 0.54
N GLY A 221 18.77 7.39 0.88
CA GLY A 221 18.59 6.96 2.27
C GLY A 221 19.89 6.39 2.81
N LEU A 222 20.70 7.21 3.47
CA LEU A 222 21.89 6.76 4.19
C LEU A 222 21.48 6.25 5.58
N TYR A 223 21.52 4.94 5.76
CA TYR A 223 21.33 4.32 7.06
C TYR A 223 22.73 4.00 7.61
N GLY A 224 22.98 4.38 8.86
CA GLY A 224 24.24 4.05 9.51
C GLY A 224 24.48 2.52 9.54
N ARG A 225 25.71 2.10 9.82
CA ARG A 225 25.98 0.73 10.27
C ARG A 225 26.32 0.82 11.75
N LYS A 226 25.62 0.07 12.61
CA LYS A 226 25.97 -0.03 14.02
C LYS A 226 26.75 -1.33 14.19
N PRO A 227 27.89 -1.33 14.87
CA PRO A 227 28.62 -2.56 15.14
C PRO A 227 27.69 -3.53 15.89
N THR A 228 27.59 -4.76 15.41
CA THR A 228 26.82 -5.80 16.10
C THR A 228 27.50 -6.12 17.43
N ARG A 229 26.71 -6.13 18.52
CA ARG A 229 27.20 -6.37 19.91
C ARG A 229 27.94 -7.70 20.08
N THR A 230 27.77 -8.63 19.14
CA THR A 230 28.30 -9.99 19.17
C THR A 230 29.59 -10.18 18.36
N THR A 231 29.85 -9.34 17.35
CA THR A 231 30.95 -9.58 16.40
C THR A 231 31.84 -8.36 16.10
N GLY A 232 31.46 -7.15 16.51
CA GLY A 232 32.23 -5.92 16.20
C GLY A 232 32.17 -5.48 14.73
N GLU A 233 31.75 -6.38 13.83
CA GLU A 233 31.45 -6.12 12.43
C GLU A 233 30.31 -5.09 12.27
N PRO A 234 30.37 -4.19 11.28
CA PRO A 234 29.30 -3.24 11.03
C PRO A 234 28.03 -3.93 10.50
N GLY A 235 27.08 -4.20 11.39
CA GLY A 235 25.74 -4.64 11.04
C GLY A 235 24.90 -3.51 10.44
N LYS A 236 23.94 -3.84 9.57
CA LYS A 236 22.99 -2.85 9.02
C LYS A 236 22.28 -2.15 10.19
N CYS A 237 22.35 -0.81 10.33
CA CYS A 237 21.54 -0.15 11.36
C CYS A 237 20.09 -0.35 11.01
N GLU A 238 19.39 -0.96 11.97
CA GLU A 238 17.98 -1.22 11.84
C GLU A 238 17.09 -0.23 12.57
N THR A 239 17.49 1.04 12.68
CA THR A 239 16.54 2.04 13.18
C THR A 239 15.45 2.25 12.13
N PRO A 240 14.17 1.89 12.41
CA PRO A 240 13.07 2.34 11.58
C PRO A 240 13.13 3.86 11.51
N LEU A 241 12.76 4.43 10.37
CA LEU A 241 12.49 5.86 10.31
C LEU A 241 11.49 6.18 11.43
N ASN A 242 11.87 7.05 12.37
CA ASN A 242 10.99 7.40 13.48
C ASN A 242 9.70 7.99 12.89
N VAL A 243 8.55 7.41 13.25
CA VAL A 243 7.22 7.89 12.82
C VAL A 243 7.05 9.38 13.14
N ALA A 244 7.69 9.91 14.18
CA ALA A 244 7.70 11.36 14.47
C ALA A 244 8.42 12.17 13.37
N HIS A 245 9.60 11.73 12.90
CA HIS A 245 10.31 12.38 11.79
C HIS A 245 9.57 12.25 10.44
N PHE A 246 8.60 11.35 10.35
CA PHE A 246 7.78 11.09 9.17
C PHE A 246 6.45 11.86 9.20
N MET A 247 5.83 11.99 10.38
CA MET A 247 4.68 12.88 10.63
C MET A 247 5.08 14.37 10.53
N GLU A 248 6.34 14.70 10.81
CA GLU A 248 6.92 16.03 10.59
C GLU A 248 7.09 16.37 9.10
N ALA A 249 7.22 15.37 8.21
CA ALA A 249 7.08 15.58 6.77
C ALA A 249 5.58 15.71 6.48
N ARG A 250 5.10 16.96 6.52
CA ARG A 250 3.69 17.36 6.48
C ARG A 250 2.87 16.52 5.49
N MET A 251 2.14 15.52 6.00
CA MET A 251 1.10 14.85 5.23
C MET A 251 0.13 15.94 4.73
N PRO A 252 -0.32 15.91 3.47
CA PRO A 252 -1.24 16.93 2.97
C PRO A 252 -2.42 17.07 3.94
N ASP A 253 -2.80 18.30 4.31
CA ASP A 253 -3.82 18.53 5.33
C ASP A 253 -5.14 17.81 4.99
N GLU A 254 -5.41 17.61 3.70
CA GLU A 254 -6.52 16.81 3.18
C GLU A 254 -6.47 15.34 3.59
N LEU A 255 -5.30 14.73 3.57
CA LEU A 255 -5.10 13.34 4.01
C LEU A 255 -5.24 13.24 5.53
N VAL A 256 -4.74 14.23 6.28
CA VAL A 256 -4.93 14.30 7.73
C VAL A 256 -6.42 14.40 8.09
N ARG A 257 -7.14 15.31 7.45
CA ARG A 257 -8.61 15.44 7.56
C ARG A 257 -9.30 14.15 7.12
N GLY A 258 -8.80 13.51 6.07
CA GLY A 258 -9.29 12.26 5.55
C GLY A 258 -9.17 11.08 6.53
N ILE A 259 -8.01 10.95 7.17
CA ILE A 259 -7.74 9.95 8.22
C ILE A 259 -8.64 10.21 9.43
N GLN A 260 -8.83 11.48 9.83
CA GLN A 260 -9.76 11.84 10.90
C GLN A 260 -11.20 11.46 10.55
N ARG A 261 -11.64 11.71 9.30
CA ARG A 261 -12.96 11.32 8.80
C ARG A 261 -13.14 9.81 8.77
N LEU A 262 -12.15 9.05 8.29
CA LEU A 262 -12.15 7.59 8.30
C LEU A 262 -12.22 7.03 9.73
N ARG A 263 -11.48 7.63 10.67
CA ARG A 263 -11.57 7.28 12.10
C ARG A 263 -12.97 7.57 12.66
N GLY A 264 -13.56 8.70 12.28
CA GLY A 264 -14.94 9.05 12.64
C GLY A 264 -15.95 8.02 12.12
N LEU A 265 -15.90 7.71 10.83
CA LEU A 265 -16.76 6.71 10.20
C LEU A 265 -16.55 5.31 10.79
N SER A 266 -15.31 4.95 11.12
CA SER A 266 -15.01 3.67 11.78
C SER A 266 -15.62 3.61 13.18
N LYS A 267 -15.50 4.69 13.98
CA LYS A 267 -16.11 4.76 15.32
C LYS A 267 -17.63 4.72 15.25
N GLU A 268 -18.22 5.43 14.31
CA GLU A 268 -19.67 5.43 14.09
C GLU A 268 -20.19 4.06 13.63
N THR A 269 -19.46 3.39 12.74
CA THR A 269 -19.80 2.04 12.28
C THR A 269 -19.72 1.02 13.42
N VAL A 270 -18.67 1.10 14.25
CA VAL A 270 -18.51 0.24 15.44
C VAL A 270 -19.64 0.51 16.44
N ALA A 271 -19.94 1.78 16.73
CA ALA A 271 -21.03 2.15 17.64
C ALA A 271 -22.39 1.66 17.14
N ARG A 272 -22.66 1.71 15.83
CA ARG A 272 -23.90 1.18 15.24
C ARG A 272 -23.98 -0.34 15.31
N LEU A 273 -22.86 -1.04 15.18
CA LEU A 273 -22.81 -2.51 15.35
C LEU A 273 -23.05 -2.89 16.82
N GLU A 274 -22.44 -2.16 17.76
CA GLU A 274 -22.65 -2.35 19.21
C GLU A 274 -24.09 -2.00 19.65
N GLN A 275 -24.71 -0.99 19.04
CA GLN A 275 -26.13 -0.63 19.25
C GLN A 275 -27.11 -1.60 18.57
N GLY A 276 -26.69 -2.28 17.50
CA GLY A 276 -27.48 -3.31 16.81
C GLY A 276 -27.55 -4.64 17.57
N GLU A 277 -26.59 -4.93 18.45
CA GLU A 277 -26.59 -6.11 19.31
C GLU A 277 -27.44 -5.94 20.58
N THR A 278 -27.88 -4.72 20.92
CA THR A 278 -28.69 -4.45 22.13
C THR A 278 -30.20 -4.48 21.92
N ASN A 279 -30.69 -4.60 20.68
CA ASN A 279 -32.14 -4.71 20.39
C ASN A 279 -32.60 -6.14 20.03
N GLY A 280 -31.75 -7.16 20.27
CA GLY A 280 -32.00 -8.55 19.90
C GLY A 280 -32.30 -9.52 21.04
N GLN A 281 -32.61 -9.06 22.25
CA GLN A 281 -33.06 -9.94 23.35
C GLN A 281 -34.22 -9.30 24.13
N GLY A 282 -35.44 -9.72 23.81
CA GLY A 282 -36.62 -9.35 24.56
C GLY A 282 -37.94 -9.79 23.91
N THR A 283 -38.51 -10.87 24.45
CA THR A 283 -39.93 -11.27 24.40
C THR A 283 -40.53 -11.84 23.09
N ALA A 284 -40.67 -13.17 23.05
CA ALA A 284 -41.93 -13.84 22.70
C ALA A 284 -41.93 -15.27 23.27
N ALA A 285 -42.48 -15.41 24.47
CA ALA A 285 -42.82 -16.70 25.07
C ALA A 285 -44.10 -17.25 24.41
N SER A 286 -44.03 -18.54 24.07
CA SER A 286 -45.12 -19.53 23.96
C SER A 286 -46.52 -19.08 23.51
N GLN A 287 -46.99 -19.65 22.40
CA GLN A 287 -48.31 -20.28 22.35
C GLN A 287 -48.34 -21.32 21.22
N THR A 288 -48.43 -22.58 21.63
CA THR A 288 -48.74 -23.75 20.81
C THR A 288 -50.24 -23.77 20.51
N PRO A 289 -50.71 -24.00 19.28
CA PRO A 289 -52.08 -24.45 19.07
C PRO A 289 -52.13 -25.97 19.14
N ARG A 290 -52.98 -26.49 20.03
CA ARG A 290 -53.46 -27.87 20.00
C ARG A 290 -54.38 -28.05 18.78
N SER A 291 -54.25 -29.22 18.17
CA SER A 291 -55.24 -29.86 17.33
C SER A 291 -56.61 -29.93 18.01
N ASP A 292 -57.65 -29.53 17.28
CA ASP A 292 -58.75 -30.39 16.80
C ASP A 292 -59.51 -29.66 15.67
#